data_AF-A0A7S4BRS0-F1
#
_entry.id   AF-A0A7S4BRS0-F1
#
_cell.length_a   1.000
_cell.length_b   1.000
_cell.length_c   1.000
_cell.angle_alpha   90.00
_cell.angle_beta   90.00
_cell.angle_gamma   90.00
#
_symmetry.space_group_name_H-M   'P 1'
#
loop_
_entity.id
_entity.type
_entity.pdbx_description
1 polymer ?
#
loop_
_entity_poly.entity_id
_entity_poly.type
_entity_poly.pdbx_seq_one_letter_code
_entity_poly.pdbx_strand_id
1 'polypeptide(L)'
;AIIFCDSCDLAVHQSCYGAGARNIPEGDEPWYCDLCHAQGKRTSRRADQACVLCPQRGGAMKRTSDGRWAHIACALWIPGADFLDPEGRDVIHLFGINEKRLDLVCSICEEKTGACIQCKAPRCLRAFHVSCARRKGLHMAEKERQSWVEYNAFCDRHRPATASSKKKRRRREIKW
;
A
#
# COMPACT_ATOMS: atom_id res chain seq x y z
N ALA A 1 7.83 -6.91 -13.66
CA ALA A 1 7.15 -8.22 -13.58
C ALA A 1 6.23 -8.28 -12.34
N ILE A 2 5.26 -9.20 -12.32
CA ILE A 2 4.55 -9.63 -11.10
C ILE A 2 5.26 -10.88 -10.60
N ILE A 3 5.46 -10.97 -9.29
CA ILE A 3 6.02 -12.15 -8.61
C ILE A 3 5.05 -12.65 -7.53
N PHE A 4 5.16 -13.94 -7.20
CA PHE A 4 4.31 -14.63 -6.25
C PHE A 4 5.16 -15.23 -5.14
N CYS A 5 4.74 -15.05 -3.89
CA CYS A 5 5.36 -15.71 -2.75
C CYS A 5 4.98 -17.19 -2.72
N ASP A 6 5.96 -18.08 -2.82
CA ASP A 6 5.76 -19.54 -2.86
C ASP A 6 5.13 -20.12 -1.59
N SER A 7 5.16 -19.37 -0.49
CA SER A 7 4.49 -19.78 0.75
C SER A 7 3.03 -19.34 0.82
N CYS A 8 2.69 -18.12 0.36
CA CYS A 8 1.41 -17.49 0.73
C CYS A 8 0.64 -16.83 -0.42
N ASP A 9 1.07 -17.06 -1.67
CA ASP A 9 0.48 -16.55 -2.91
C ASP A 9 0.35 -15.03 -2.95
N LEU A 10 1.13 -14.30 -2.15
CA LEU A 10 1.18 -12.85 -2.24
C LEU A 10 1.72 -12.47 -3.62
N ALA A 11 0.84 -11.87 -4.44
CA ALA A 11 1.19 -11.33 -5.74
C ALA A 11 1.54 -9.84 -5.64
N VAL A 12 2.73 -9.45 -6.08
CA VAL A 12 3.19 -8.06 -6.08
C VAL A 12 3.96 -7.74 -7.35
N HIS A 13 3.90 -6.49 -7.81
CA HIS A 13 4.89 -6.04 -8.79
C HIS A 13 6.26 -5.97 -8.12
N GLN A 14 7.29 -6.46 -8.81
CA GLN A 14 8.67 -6.40 -8.36
C GLN A 14 9.10 -4.97 -8.00
N SER A 15 8.81 -4.01 -8.88
CA SER A 15 9.08 -2.59 -8.65
C SER A 15 8.27 -1.98 -7.52
N CYS A 16 7.08 -2.52 -7.22
CA CYS A 16 6.26 -2.03 -6.11
C CYS A 16 6.69 -2.59 -4.76
N TYR A 17 7.32 -3.76 -4.73
CA TYR A 17 7.75 -4.41 -3.50
C TYR A 17 9.19 -4.06 -3.10
N GLY A 18 10.05 -3.74 -4.06
CA GLY A 18 11.42 -3.25 -3.84
C GLY A 18 12.52 -4.31 -3.96
N ALA A 19 13.67 -4.12 -3.31
CA ALA A 19 14.91 -4.88 -3.51
C ALA A 19 14.80 -6.35 -3.10
N GLY A 20 13.96 -6.68 -2.11
CA GLY A 20 13.61 -8.06 -1.79
C GLY A 20 12.94 -8.80 -2.95
N ALA A 21 12.36 -8.07 -3.92
CA ALA A 21 11.89 -8.60 -5.19
C ALA A 21 12.91 -8.44 -6.34
N ARG A 22 14.01 -7.68 -6.17
CA ARG A 22 15.10 -7.56 -7.17
C ARG A 22 16.01 -8.79 -7.13
N ASN A 23 16.21 -9.38 -5.95
CA ASN A 23 16.93 -10.64 -5.77
C ASN A 23 16.01 -11.85 -6.00
N ILE A 24 15.27 -11.87 -7.12
CA ILE A 24 14.61 -13.12 -7.54
C ILE A 24 15.76 -14.07 -7.87
N PRO A 25 15.91 -15.19 -7.15
CA PRO A 25 16.97 -16.13 -7.46
C PRO A 25 16.82 -16.64 -8.90
N GLU A 26 17.93 -16.79 -9.62
CA GLU A 26 17.92 -17.27 -10.99
C GLU A 26 17.43 -18.73 -11.04
N GLY A 27 16.66 -19.09 -12.07
CA GLY A 27 16.08 -20.43 -12.22
C GLY A 27 14.77 -20.61 -11.46
N ASP A 28 14.51 -21.83 -10.99
CA ASP A 28 13.26 -22.25 -10.33
C ASP A 28 13.29 -22.12 -8.79
N GLU A 29 14.19 -21.29 -8.25
CA GLU A 29 14.34 -21.11 -6.81
C GLU A 29 13.18 -20.31 -6.21
N PRO A 30 12.66 -20.69 -5.03
CA PRO A 30 11.46 -20.08 -4.46
C PRO A 30 11.73 -18.68 -3.90
N TRP A 31 10.78 -17.77 -4.11
CA TRP A 31 10.77 -16.44 -3.53
C TRP A 31 9.77 -16.35 -2.38
N TYR A 32 10.18 -15.68 -1.29
CA TYR A 32 9.33 -15.47 -0.12
C TYR A 32 9.22 -13.98 0.21
N CYS A 33 8.00 -13.53 0.51
CA CYS A 33 7.80 -12.18 1.03
C CYS A 33 8.36 -12.03 2.45
N ASP A 34 8.63 -10.79 2.88
CA ASP A 34 9.26 -10.50 4.17
C ASP A 34 8.49 -11.11 5.36
N LEU A 35 7.16 -11.12 5.30
CA LEU A 35 6.32 -11.75 6.31
C LEU A 35 6.59 -13.25 6.43
N CYS A 36 6.66 -13.95 5.30
CA CYS A 36 6.91 -15.40 5.30
C CYS A 36 8.34 -15.70 5.71
N HIS A 37 9.30 -14.86 5.30
CA HIS A 37 10.68 -14.98 5.75
C HIS A 37 10.79 -14.86 7.29
N ALA A 38 10.17 -13.83 7.86
CA ALA A 38 10.17 -13.60 9.32
C ALA A 38 9.41 -14.67 10.12
N GLN A 39 8.42 -15.34 9.52
CA GLN A 39 7.62 -16.37 10.19
C GLN A 39 8.14 -17.80 9.96
N GLY A 40 9.32 -17.98 9.36
CA GLY A 40 9.88 -19.30 9.07
C GLY A 40 9.08 -20.06 8.00
N LYS A 41 8.57 -19.36 6.99
CA LYS A 41 7.82 -19.87 5.83
C LYS A 41 6.48 -20.55 6.18
N ARG A 42 5.97 -20.31 7.40
CA ARG A 42 4.66 -20.80 7.85
C ARG A 42 3.57 -19.79 7.52
N THR A 43 2.50 -20.24 6.87
CA THR A 43 1.38 -19.39 6.41
C THR A 43 0.39 -19.01 7.50
N SER A 44 0.32 -19.81 8.58
CA SER A 44 -0.80 -19.80 9.53
C SER A 44 -0.98 -18.49 10.30
N ARG A 45 0.04 -17.63 10.38
CA ARG A 45 -0.01 -16.35 11.13
C ARG A 45 0.09 -15.12 10.24
N ARG A 46 0.13 -15.28 8.91
CA ARG A 46 0.23 -14.14 7.98
C ARG A 46 -1.05 -13.32 7.97
N ALA A 47 -2.21 -13.98 7.92
CA ALA A 47 -3.51 -13.31 7.93
C ALA A 47 -3.74 -12.53 9.22
N ASP A 48 -3.04 -12.90 10.30
CA ASP A 48 -3.13 -12.23 11.59
C ASP A 48 -2.20 -11.03 11.70
N GLN A 49 -1.20 -10.89 10.81
CA GLN A 49 -0.27 -9.78 10.93
C GLN A 49 -0.99 -8.45 10.64
N ALA A 50 -0.99 -7.58 11.64
CA ALA A 50 -1.61 -6.26 11.57
C ALA A 50 -0.64 -5.22 11.00
N CYS A 51 -1.18 -4.32 10.19
CA CYS A 51 -0.52 -3.09 9.77
C CYS A 51 -0.67 -2.04 10.87
N VAL A 52 0.40 -1.35 11.24
CA VAL A 52 0.33 -0.28 12.26
C VAL A 52 -0.30 1.02 11.75
N LEU A 53 -0.47 1.16 10.42
CA LEU A 53 -0.97 2.38 9.79
C LEU A 53 -2.46 2.32 9.42
N CYS A 54 -3.11 1.16 9.54
CA CYS A 54 -4.53 1.00 9.21
C CYS A 54 -5.13 -0.24 9.88
N PRO A 55 -6.46 -0.40 9.94
CA PRO A 55 -7.09 -1.53 10.63
C PRO A 55 -7.02 -2.87 9.86
N GLN A 56 -6.31 -2.93 8.73
CA GLN A 56 -6.30 -4.10 7.84
C GLN A 56 -5.13 -5.04 8.15
N ARG A 57 -5.39 -6.35 8.04
CA ARG A 57 -4.39 -7.41 8.23
C ARG A 57 -3.98 -8.06 6.91
N GLY A 58 -2.85 -8.78 6.91
CA GLY A 58 -2.31 -9.47 5.74
C GLY A 58 -1.87 -8.53 4.61
N GLY A 59 -1.68 -9.03 3.38
CA GLY A 59 -1.22 -8.21 2.24
C GLY A 59 0.30 -8.05 2.16
N ALA A 60 0.76 -7.06 1.39
CA ALA A 60 2.19 -6.75 1.19
C ALA A 60 2.68 -5.78 2.26
N MET A 61 3.59 -6.24 3.13
CA MET A 61 4.08 -5.49 4.27
C MET A 61 5.60 -5.50 4.33
N LYS A 62 6.13 -4.47 4.97
CA LYS A 62 7.54 -4.34 5.33
C LYS A 62 7.65 -4.10 6.83
N ARG A 63 8.80 -4.48 7.39
CA ARG A 63 9.10 -4.24 8.80
C ARG A 63 9.24 -2.74 9.03
N THR A 64 8.78 -2.25 10.17
CA THR A 64 8.99 -0.86 10.57
C THR A 64 10.27 -0.74 11.40
N SER A 65 10.82 0.47 11.53
CA SER A 65 12.05 0.72 12.31
C SER A 65 11.91 0.34 13.80
N ASP A 66 10.69 0.40 14.34
CA ASP A 66 10.34 -0.05 15.70
C ASP A 66 9.97 -1.55 15.79
N GLY A 67 10.14 -2.28 14.70
CA GLY A 67 9.99 -3.74 14.65
C GLY A 67 8.58 -4.29 14.47
N ARG A 68 7.60 -3.42 14.22
CA ARG A 68 6.24 -3.79 13.81
C ARG A 68 6.17 -3.96 12.29
N TRP A 69 4.95 -3.95 11.74
CA TRP A 69 4.70 -4.14 10.31
C TRP A 69 3.77 -3.06 9.76
N ALA A 70 4.05 -2.59 8.56
CA ALA A 70 3.18 -1.68 7.84
C ALA A 70 3.03 -2.12 6.38
N HIS A 71 1.86 -1.86 5.79
CA HIS A 71 1.67 -2.05 4.35
C HIS A 71 2.58 -1.11 3.58
N ILE A 72 3.21 -1.61 2.52
CA ILE A 72 3.97 -0.79 1.57
C ILE A 72 3.07 0.32 1.01
N ALA A 73 1.83 0.00 0.65
CA ALA A 73 0.87 0.97 0.16
C ALA A 73 0.53 2.06 1.19
N CYS A 74 0.44 1.71 2.48
CA CYS A 74 0.20 2.71 3.53
C CYS A 74 1.39 3.66 3.66
N ALA A 75 2.61 3.13 3.69
CA ALA A 75 3.82 3.95 3.78
C ALA A 75 3.94 4.92 2.59
N LEU A 76 3.76 4.44 1.36
CA LEU A 76 3.82 5.30 0.16
C LEU A 76 2.86 6.49 0.19
N TRP A 77 1.66 6.29 0.75
CA TRP A 77 0.58 7.28 0.66
C TRP A 77 0.49 8.19 1.88
N ILE A 78 1.06 7.82 3.03
CA ILE A 78 1.02 8.62 4.27
C ILE A 78 2.24 9.54 4.31
N PRO A 79 2.06 10.87 4.22
CA PRO A 79 3.19 11.79 4.31
C PRO A 79 3.90 11.68 5.67
N GLY A 80 5.22 11.47 5.61
CA GLY A 80 6.09 11.25 6.78
C GLY A 80 6.31 9.78 7.15
N ALA A 81 5.68 8.85 6.44
CA ALA A 81 6.00 7.43 6.51
C ALA A 81 7.00 7.09 5.39
N ASP A 82 8.29 7.09 5.73
CA ASP A 82 9.36 6.97 4.73
C ASP A 82 9.99 5.58 4.75
N PHE A 83 10.63 5.17 3.65
CA PHE A 83 11.45 3.97 3.63
C PHE A 83 12.91 4.37 3.90
N LEU A 84 13.61 3.62 4.76
CA LEU A 84 15.05 3.84 4.99
C LEU A 84 15.86 3.52 3.73
N ASP A 85 15.41 2.53 2.96
CA ASP A 85 15.85 2.29 1.59
C ASP A 85 14.69 2.59 0.62
N PRO A 86 14.62 3.81 0.03
CA PRO A 86 13.55 4.19 -0.88
C PRO A 86 13.47 3.35 -2.15
N GLU A 87 14.62 2.96 -2.72
CA GLU A 87 14.65 2.15 -3.93
C GLU A 87 14.31 0.70 -3.65
N GLY A 88 14.88 0.15 -2.58
CA GLY A 88 14.61 -1.21 -2.14
C GLY A 88 13.31 -1.36 -1.35
N ARG A 89 12.62 -0.26 -1.07
CA ARG A 89 11.37 -0.17 -0.29
C ARG A 89 11.46 -0.97 1.00
N ASP A 90 12.59 -0.85 1.69
CA ASP A 90 12.87 -1.62 2.89
C ASP A 90 12.94 -0.75 4.13
N VAL A 91 12.48 -1.34 5.24
CA VAL A 91 12.30 -0.72 6.55
C VAL A 91 11.50 0.60 6.54
N ILE A 92 10.29 0.56 7.07
CA ILE A 92 9.40 1.73 7.13
C ILE A 92 9.68 2.53 8.41
N HIS A 93 10.09 3.79 8.25
CA HIS A 93 10.29 4.76 9.32
C HIS A 93 9.01 5.55 9.57
N LEU A 94 8.54 5.57 10.82
CA LEU A 94 7.24 6.16 11.19
C LEU A 94 7.34 7.52 11.88
N PHE A 95 8.53 7.91 12.32
CA PHE A 95 8.70 9.10 13.17
C PHE A 95 8.48 10.43 12.42
N GLY A 96 8.46 10.41 11.08
CA GLY A 96 8.13 11.60 10.28
C GLY A 96 6.63 11.87 10.17
N ILE A 97 5.77 10.95 10.60
CA ILE A 97 4.32 11.10 10.48
C ILE A 97 3.84 12.18 11.46
N ASN A 98 3.20 13.20 10.91
CA ASN A 98 2.60 14.26 11.72
C ASN A 98 1.51 13.69 12.65
N GLU A 99 1.58 14.02 13.95
CA GLU A 99 0.64 13.52 14.98
C GLU A 99 -0.82 13.78 14.64
N LYS A 100 -1.13 14.90 13.97
CA LYS A 100 -2.51 15.20 13.52
C LYS A 100 -3.06 14.12 12.61
N ARG A 101 -2.23 13.40 11.85
CA ARG A 101 -2.67 12.28 11.00
C ARG A 101 -3.08 11.05 11.81
N LEU A 102 -2.42 10.84 12.95
CA LEU A 102 -2.73 9.78 13.91
C LEU A 102 -4.01 10.10 14.69
N ASP A 103 -4.33 11.39 14.82
CA ASP A 103 -5.52 11.86 15.52
C ASP A 103 -6.82 11.84 14.70
N LEU A 104 -6.73 11.64 13.38
CA LEU A 104 -7.89 11.64 12.49
C LEU A 104 -8.71 10.34 12.62
N VAL A 105 -10.04 10.50 12.59
CA VAL A 105 -11.00 9.39 12.46
C VAL A 105 -11.26 9.10 10.98
N CYS A 106 -11.16 7.84 10.58
CA CYS A 106 -11.44 7.46 9.19
C CYS A 106 -12.93 7.56 8.90
N SER A 107 -13.32 8.40 7.93
CA SER A 107 -14.72 8.56 7.49
C SER A 107 -15.31 7.38 6.69
N ILE A 108 -14.64 6.22 6.68
CA ILE A 108 -15.09 5.00 6.00
C ILE A 108 -15.33 3.88 7.00
N CYS A 109 -14.38 3.62 7.90
CA CYS A 109 -14.50 2.58 8.92
C CYS A 109 -14.82 3.14 10.32
N GLU A 110 -14.82 4.47 10.49
CA GLU A 110 -15.19 5.17 11.73
C GLU A 110 -14.22 4.94 12.91
N GLU A 111 -13.03 4.40 12.63
CA GLU A 111 -12.01 4.10 13.64
C GLU A 111 -10.89 5.15 13.72
N LYS A 112 -10.41 5.41 14.94
CA LYS A 112 -9.21 6.23 15.25
C LYS A 112 -7.98 5.33 15.48
N THR A 113 -7.55 4.64 14.43
CA THR A 113 -6.38 3.73 14.49
C THR A 113 -5.37 4.07 13.41
N GLY A 114 -4.07 3.89 13.65
CA GLY A 114 -3.07 4.13 12.62
C GLY A 114 -3.06 5.58 12.13
N ALA A 115 -2.85 5.82 10.83
CA ALA A 115 -2.76 7.16 10.27
C ALA A 115 -3.70 7.36 9.08
N CYS A 116 -4.37 8.51 9.02
CA CYS A 116 -5.21 8.86 7.88
C CYS A 116 -4.50 9.80 6.88
N ILE A 117 -4.92 9.67 5.62
CA ILE A 117 -4.76 10.69 4.59
C ILE A 117 -6.06 11.49 4.49
N GLN A 118 -6.01 12.67 3.88
CA GLN A 118 -7.18 13.54 3.69
C GLN A 118 -7.46 13.76 2.22
N CYS A 119 -8.72 14.04 1.91
CA CYS A 119 -9.14 14.43 0.58
C CYS A 119 -8.34 15.66 0.10
N LYS A 120 -7.79 15.59 -1.11
CA LYS A 120 -7.00 16.68 -1.70
C LYS A 120 -7.84 17.91 -2.12
N ALA A 121 -9.17 17.76 -2.21
CA ALA A 121 -10.04 18.85 -2.62
C ALA A 121 -9.95 20.04 -1.64
N PRO A 122 -9.91 21.29 -2.14
CA PRO A 122 -9.78 22.48 -1.29
C PRO A 122 -10.83 22.51 -0.18
N ARG A 123 -10.40 22.81 1.05
CA ARG A 123 -11.24 22.89 2.26
C ARG A 123 -11.99 21.61 2.65
N CYS A 124 -11.72 20.46 2.00
CA CYS A 124 -12.31 19.19 2.40
C CYS A 124 -11.49 18.55 3.53
N LEU A 125 -12.13 18.30 4.67
CA LEU A 125 -11.46 17.71 5.83
C LEU A 125 -11.65 16.19 5.95
N ARG A 126 -12.39 15.56 5.01
CA ARG A 126 -12.65 14.10 5.08
C ARG A 126 -11.34 13.33 5.05
N ALA A 127 -11.14 12.56 6.11
CA ALA A 127 -9.99 11.71 6.32
C ALA A 127 -10.35 10.24 6.12
N PHE A 128 -9.39 9.43 5.71
CA PHE A 128 -9.56 8.00 5.58
C PHE A 128 -8.21 7.29 5.58
N HIS A 129 -8.17 6.03 6.02
CA HIS A 129 -7.00 5.19 5.82
C HIS A 129 -6.78 4.93 4.34
N VAL A 130 -5.52 4.78 3.95
CA VAL A 130 -5.12 4.40 2.59
C VAL A 130 -5.80 3.11 2.14
N SER A 131 -5.80 2.11 3.01
CA SER A 131 -6.41 0.80 2.73
C SER A 131 -7.93 0.88 2.60
N CYS A 132 -8.60 1.66 3.46
CA CYS A 132 -10.04 1.91 3.38
C CYS A 132 -10.42 2.63 2.08
N ALA A 133 -9.67 3.66 1.69
CA ALA A 133 -9.88 4.37 0.43
C ALA A 133 -9.76 3.45 -0.79
N ARG A 134 -8.70 2.64 -0.82
CA ARG A 134 -8.45 1.68 -1.90
C ARG A 134 -9.56 0.63 -1.99
N ARG A 135 -10.01 0.06 -0.86
CA ARG A 135 -11.10 -0.92 -0.83
C ARG A 135 -12.46 -0.32 -1.23
N LYS A 136 -12.75 0.92 -0.80
CA LYS A 136 -13.96 1.65 -1.21
C LYS A 136 -13.92 2.08 -2.68
N GLY A 137 -12.77 1.98 -3.36
CA GLY A 137 -12.61 2.41 -4.75
C GLY A 137 -12.65 3.93 -4.91
N LEU A 138 -12.16 4.67 -3.91
CA LEU A 138 -11.98 6.12 -4.03
C LEU A 138 -10.98 6.45 -5.14
N HIS A 139 -11.08 7.66 -5.71
CA HIS A 139 -10.11 8.10 -6.70
C HIS A 139 -8.78 8.41 -6.02
N MET A 140 -7.77 7.64 -6.38
CA MET A 140 -6.40 7.72 -5.88
C MET A 140 -5.48 7.80 -7.10
N ALA A 141 -4.71 8.87 -7.20
CA ALA A 141 -3.80 9.12 -8.32
C ALA A 141 -2.39 9.47 -7.84
N GLU A 142 -1.41 8.89 -8.51
CA GLU A 142 0.01 9.22 -8.41
C GLU A 142 0.33 10.19 -9.54
N LYS A 143 0.97 11.31 -9.22
CA LYS A 143 1.36 12.31 -10.20
C LYS A 143 2.85 12.59 -10.09
N GLU A 144 3.59 12.18 -11.10
CA GLU A 144 5.01 12.45 -11.20
C GLU A 144 5.26 13.96 -11.33
N ARG A 145 6.12 14.47 -10.45
CA ARG A 145 6.70 15.82 -10.51
C ARG A 145 8.18 15.67 -10.82
N GLN A 146 8.86 16.79 -11.10
CA GLN A 146 10.26 16.77 -11.56
C GLN A 146 11.21 15.99 -10.62
N SER A 147 10.96 16.01 -9.30
CA SER A 147 11.83 15.33 -8.32
C SER A 147 11.09 14.53 -7.24
N TRP A 148 9.76 14.41 -7.31
CA TRP A 148 8.99 13.59 -6.38
C TRP A 148 7.67 13.11 -6.99
N VAL A 149 7.06 12.08 -6.38
CA VAL A 149 5.72 11.62 -6.73
C VAL A 149 4.71 12.26 -5.78
N GLU A 150 3.71 12.95 -6.32
CA GLU A 150 2.59 13.49 -5.54
C GLU A 150 1.44 12.47 -5.49
N TYR A 151 1.08 12.06 -4.28
CA TYR A 151 -0.03 11.14 -4.03
C TYR A 151 -1.31 11.91 -3.67
N ASN A 152 -2.33 11.81 -4.51
CA ASN A 152 -3.59 12.53 -4.35
C ASN A 152 -4.76 11.57 -4.20
N ALA A 153 -5.53 11.71 -3.13
CA ALA A 153 -6.75 10.93 -2.90
C ALA A 153 -7.97 11.84 -2.74
N PHE A 154 -9.13 11.40 -3.22
CA PHE A 154 -10.36 12.18 -3.21
C PHE A 154 -11.51 11.38 -2.62
N CYS A 155 -12.32 12.02 -1.76
CA CYS A 155 -13.52 11.40 -1.22
C CYS A 155 -14.59 11.23 -2.32
N ASP A 156 -15.63 10.46 -2.01
CA ASP A 156 -16.78 10.21 -2.88
C ASP A 156 -17.43 11.49 -3.44
N ARG A 157 -17.47 12.57 -2.65
CA ARG A 157 -18.03 13.88 -3.07
C ARG A 157 -17.12 14.69 -4.00
N HIS A 158 -15.84 14.37 -4.08
CA HIS A 158 -14.85 15.15 -4.85
C HIS A 158 -14.13 14.31 -5.90
N ARG A 159 -14.78 13.26 -6.40
CA ARG A 159 -14.24 12.45 -7.49
C ARG A 159 -14.01 13.33 -8.73
N PRO A 160 -12.77 13.45 -9.25
CA PRO A 160 -12.51 14.28 -10.43
C PRO A 160 -13.31 13.80 -11.65
N ALA A 161 -13.81 14.74 -12.46
CA ALA A 161 -14.62 14.44 -13.65
C ALA A 161 -13.87 13.56 -14.68
N THR A 162 -12.55 13.63 -14.70
CA THR A 162 -11.67 12.83 -15.56
C THR A 162 -11.49 11.38 -15.08
N ALA A 163 -12.00 11.02 -13.90
CA ALA A 163 -11.92 9.68 -13.32
C ALA A 163 -13.04 8.73 -13.80
N SER A 164 -13.80 9.11 -14.83
CA SER A 164 -14.77 8.25 -15.52
C SER A 164 -14.02 7.24 -16.41
N SER A 165 -13.90 6.02 -15.88
CA SER A 165 -13.35 4.82 -16.50
C SER A 165 -13.48 4.72 -18.02
N LYS A 166 -12.36 4.78 -18.75
CA LYS A 166 -12.25 4.06 -20.04
C LYS A 166 -12.19 2.55 -19.76
N LYS A 167 -13.32 1.95 -19.41
CA LYS A 167 -13.48 0.48 -19.39
C LYS A 167 -13.80 -0.01 -20.82
N LYS A 168 -12.87 0.12 -21.77
CA LYS A 168 -12.96 -0.60 -23.05
C LYS A 168 -12.41 -2.01 -22.82
N ARG A 169 -13.26 -2.92 -22.31
CA ARG A 169 -13.05 -4.36 -22.48
C ARG A 169 -13.22 -4.65 -23.97
N ARG A 170 -12.12 -4.65 -24.74
CA ARG A 170 -12.10 -5.39 -26.00
C ARG A 170 -12.03 -6.87 -25.62
N ARG A 171 -13.18 -7.54 -25.55
CA ARG A 171 -13.24 -8.99 -25.77
C ARG A 171 -12.66 -9.21 -27.16
N ARG A 172 -11.42 -9.71 -27.26
CA ARG A 172 -11.01 -10.45 -28.43
C ARG A 172 -11.35 -11.89 -28.13
N GLU A 173 -12.45 -12.35 -28.71
CA GLU A 173 -12.65 -13.78 -28.93
C GLU A 173 -11.49 -14.22 -29.83
N ILE A 174 -10.59 -15.01 -29.28
CA ILE A 174 -9.69 -15.82 -30.09
C ILE A 174 -10.32 -17.20 -30.05
N LYS A 175 -11.08 -17.50 -31.11
CA LYS A 175 -11.21 -18.88 -31.58
C LYS A 175 -9.81 -19.29 -32.03
N TRP A 176 -9.26 -20.31 -31.39
CA TRP A 176 -8.78 -21.59 -31.92
C TRP A 176 -8.14 -22.32 -30.75
#